data_AF-A0A518C1N6-F1
#
_entry.id   AF-A0A518C1N6-F1
#
_cell.length_a   1.000
_cell.length_b   1.000
_cell.length_c   1.000
_cell.angle_alpha   90.00
_cell.angle_beta   90.00
_cell.angle_gamma   90.00
#
_symmetry.space_group_name_H-M   'P 1'
#
loop_
_entity.id
_entity.type
_entity.pdbx_description
1 polymer ?
#
loop_
_entity_poly.entity_id
_entity_poly.type
_entity_poly.pdbx_seq_one_letter_code
_entity_poly.pdbx_strand_id
1 'polypeptide(L)'
;MTVFQVSIRSCLLVLACLLFTCDALGAVVYIKGQKEPIAGFVESADDMSIHLRIRTPDGDELTREILRGEIDLLLQPVSPSRLSQLSPDNPKAYREYAEELVEKTTDPEAVETAKRLFMIAAHLDPKAQGRSALLGMTPLMNDAQGVKQLRAMAYLIDPSHDASLLEGQQQAVATGAALDESLRQEVIKVLQMLRHGERADARQQLQRDEIRSAMRQGTSKITPDECLALVQGLCPGCEQGKIPAYMLQKLVAAELELSTSQATDEVKPQWGFFLDSSFQKPLPVLSLAKAIGFDPRQCVYRDGKWVEPTKK
;
A
#
# COMPACT_ATOMS: atom_id res chain seq x y z
N MET A 1 21.42 -65.52 29.25
CA MET A 1 20.62 -65.21 30.46
C MET A 1 21.59 -64.56 31.44
N THR A 2 21.46 -63.37 32.02
CA THR A 2 20.48 -62.25 32.04
C THR A 2 21.22 -61.01 32.63
N VAL A 3 20.88 -59.73 32.44
CA VAL A 3 19.77 -59.04 31.72
C VAL A 3 20.26 -57.63 31.29
N PHE A 4 19.52 -56.92 30.43
CA PHE A 4 19.84 -55.52 30.04
C PHE A 4 19.60 -54.51 31.19
N GLN A 5 20.59 -53.67 31.51
CA GLN A 5 20.41 -52.53 32.43
C GLN A 5 19.88 -51.28 31.72
N VAL A 6 18.61 -50.98 32.01
CA VAL A 6 17.98 -49.65 32.19
C VAL A 6 18.74 -48.44 31.64
N SER A 7 18.27 -47.92 30.50
CA SER A 7 18.43 -46.50 30.14
C SER A 7 17.06 -45.80 30.17
N ILE A 8 16.64 -45.41 31.38
CA ILE A 8 15.43 -44.62 31.63
C ILE A 8 15.87 -43.35 32.34
N ARG A 9 15.98 -42.21 31.61
CA ARG A 9 15.98 -40.86 32.20
C ARG A 9 15.87 -39.64 31.28
N SER A 10 15.92 -39.79 29.94
CA SER A 10 16.08 -38.63 29.03
C SER A 10 14.94 -38.38 28.03
N CYS A 11 13.77 -39.01 28.17
CA CYS A 11 12.76 -39.05 27.07
C CYS A 11 11.37 -38.44 27.40
N LEU A 12 11.19 -37.78 28.55
CA LEU A 12 9.84 -37.37 29.02
C LEU A 12 9.77 -35.97 29.64
N LEU A 13 10.61 -35.04 29.16
CA LEU A 13 10.45 -33.59 29.39
C LEU A 13 10.49 -32.78 28.08
N VAL A 14 10.12 -33.43 26.97
CA VAL A 14 9.56 -32.75 25.78
C VAL A 14 8.03 -32.73 25.92
N LEU A 15 7.57 -32.30 27.09
CA LEU A 15 6.25 -31.73 27.24
C LEU A 15 6.37 -30.35 26.58
N ALA A 16 6.13 -30.24 25.28
CA ALA A 16 4.77 -30.00 24.81
C ALA A 16 4.13 -28.77 25.48
N CYS A 17 4.95 -27.76 25.80
CA CYS A 17 4.66 -26.38 25.40
C CYS A 17 4.46 -26.34 23.88
N LEU A 18 3.34 -26.92 23.44
CA LEU A 18 2.59 -26.41 22.31
C LEU A 18 2.32 -24.96 22.68
N LEU A 19 3.17 -24.07 22.18
CA LEU A 19 2.90 -22.66 22.14
C LEU A 19 1.66 -22.52 21.27
N PHE A 20 0.50 -22.56 21.91
CA PHE A 20 -0.75 -22.14 21.33
C PHE A 20 -0.59 -20.65 21.06
N THR A 21 -0.06 -20.35 19.87
CA THR A 21 -0.19 -19.05 19.24
C THR A 21 -1.67 -18.85 18.99
N CYS A 22 -2.38 -18.39 20.01
CA CYS A 22 -3.65 -17.74 19.83
C CYS A 22 -3.37 -16.56 18.92
N ASP A 23 -3.94 -16.59 17.73
CA ASP A 23 -3.86 -15.46 16.82
C ASP A 23 -4.50 -14.26 17.53
N ALA A 24 -3.68 -13.23 17.78
CA ALA A 24 -4.05 -12.09 18.60
C ALA A 24 -5.15 -11.30 17.89
N LEU A 25 -6.36 -11.30 18.45
CA LEU A 25 -7.53 -10.68 17.83
C LEU A 25 -7.38 -9.17 17.79
N GLY A 26 -7.77 -8.55 16.67
CA GLY A 26 -7.86 -7.10 16.54
C GLY A 26 -8.94 -6.53 17.44
N ALA A 27 -8.67 -5.37 18.02
CA ALA A 27 -9.67 -4.60 18.75
C ALA A 27 -9.43 -3.09 18.67
N VAL A 28 -10.54 -2.35 18.65
CA VAL A 28 -10.58 -0.90 18.80
C VAL A 28 -11.21 -0.57 20.15
N VAL A 29 -10.45 0.09 21.01
CA VAL A 29 -10.85 0.46 22.38
C VAL A 29 -11.09 1.95 22.48
N TYR A 30 -12.31 2.32 22.85
CA TYR A 30 -12.66 3.67 23.25
C TYR A 30 -12.52 3.78 24.77
N ILE A 31 -11.63 4.65 25.24
CA ILE A 31 -11.43 4.94 26.67
C ILE A 31 -12.29 6.15 27.07
N LYS A 32 -12.93 6.07 28.24
CA LYS A 32 -13.75 7.14 28.82
C LYS A 32 -12.97 8.46 28.87
N GLY A 33 -13.53 9.49 28.22
CA GLY A 33 -12.95 10.84 28.18
C GLY A 33 -11.81 11.04 27.17
N GLN A 34 -11.33 10.00 26.48
CA GLN A 34 -10.39 10.15 25.36
C GLN A 34 -11.18 10.35 24.05
N LYS A 35 -10.69 11.22 23.17
CA LYS A 35 -11.34 11.52 21.87
C LYS A 35 -10.97 10.53 20.77
N GLU A 36 -9.77 9.98 20.84
CA GLU A 36 -9.21 9.08 19.84
C GLU A 36 -9.24 7.65 20.39
N PRO A 37 -9.78 6.67 19.64
CA PRO A 37 -9.74 5.27 20.05
C PRO A 37 -8.34 4.67 19.85
N ILE A 38 -8.04 3.63 20.61
CA ILE A 38 -6.80 2.87 20.51
C ILE A 38 -7.08 1.60 19.73
N ALA A 39 -6.47 1.46 18.54
CA ALA A 39 -6.50 0.24 17.75
C ALA A 39 -5.24 -0.60 17.98
N GLY A 40 -5.39 -1.92 18.09
CA GLY A 40 -4.27 -2.84 18.28
C GLY A 40 -4.72 -4.31 18.29
N PHE A 41 -3.79 -5.19 18.61
CA PHE A 41 -4.03 -6.64 18.73
C PHE A 41 -4.04 -7.04 20.22
N VAL A 42 -5.08 -7.76 20.65
CA VAL A 42 -5.22 -8.26 22.01
C VAL A 42 -4.28 -9.44 22.24
N GLU A 43 -3.23 -9.24 23.04
CA GLU A 43 -2.29 -10.29 23.41
C GLU A 43 -2.82 -11.15 24.56
N SER A 44 -3.47 -10.51 25.53
CA SER A 44 -4.19 -11.16 26.62
C SER A 44 -5.33 -10.28 27.13
N ALA A 45 -6.34 -10.91 27.71
CA ALA A 45 -7.45 -10.24 28.37
C ALA A 45 -7.89 -11.08 29.57
N ASP A 46 -7.99 -10.46 30.74
CA ASP A 46 -8.53 -11.06 31.97
C ASP A 46 -9.83 -10.34 32.38
N ASP A 47 -10.31 -10.52 33.61
CA ASP A 47 -11.54 -9.89 34.11
C ASP A 47 -11.38 -8.40 34.49
N MET A 48 -10.14 -7.89 34.60
CA MET A 48 -9.82 -6.53 35.05
C MET A 48 -9.17 -5.66 33.96
N SER A 49 -8.43 -6.25 33.04
CA SER A 49 -7.52 -5.59 32.11
C SER A 49 -7.52 -6.23 30.72
N ILE A 50 -7.02 -5.49 29.74
CA ILE A 50 -6.72 -5.96 28.39
C ILE A 50 -5.32 -5.46 28.03
N HIS A 51 -4.44 -6.37 27.61
CA HIS A 51 -3.13 -6.03 27.08
C HIS A 51 -3.21 -5.96 25.55
N LEU A 52 -2.99 -4.76 25.02
CA LEU A 52 -3.08 -4.43 23.60
C LEU A 52 -1.72 -4.09 23.04
N ARG A 53 -1.29 -4.84 22.03
CA ARG A 53 -0.12 -4.53 21.21
C ARG A 53 -0.51 -3.57 20.09
N ILE A 54 0.05 -2.37 20.16
CA ILE A 54 -0.20 -1.26 19.24
C ILE A 54 1.05 -1.11 18.36
N ARG A 55 0.86 -0.95 17.05
CA ARG A 55 1.94 -0.56 16.14
C ARG A 55 2.03 0.96 16.08
N THR A 56 3.21 1.50 16.32
CA THR A 56 3.49 2.94 16.15
C THR A 56 3.62 3.29 14.66
N PRO A 57 3.51 4.58 14.27
CA PRO A 57 3.76 5.02 12.90
C PRO A 57 5.17 4.69 12.39
N ASP A 58 6.15 4.60 13.29
CA ASP A 58 7.54 4.25 12.98
C ASP A 58 7.75 2.73 12.78
N GLY A 59 6.74 1.91 13.09
CA GLY A 59 6.74 0.45 12.91
C GLY A 59 7.08 -0.35 14.18
N ASP A 60 7.44 0.32 15.28
CA ASP A 60 7.69 -0.34 16.56
C ASP A 60 6.39 -0.88 17.19
N GLU A 61 6.48 -2.01 17.90
CA GLU A 61 5.35 -2.61 18.62
C GLU A 61 5.41 -2.23 20.12
N LEU A 62 4.32 -1.67 20.65
CA LEU A 62 4.17 -1.27 22.06
C LEU A 62 2.99 -2.02 22.69
N THR A 63 3.23 -2.80 23.74
CA THR A 63 2.16 -3.36 24.57
C THR A 63 1.67 -2.34 25.59
N ARG A 64 0.36 -2.09 25.62
CA ARG A 64 -0.33 -1.20 26.55
C ARG A 64 -1.41 -1.96 27.33
N GLU A 65 -1.34 -1.91 28.65
CA GLU A 65 -2.41 -2.37 29.52
C GLU A 65 -3.52 -1.31 29.59
N ILE A 66 -4.78 -1.76 29.51
CA ILE A 66 -5.97 -0.91 29.65
C ILE A 66 -6.92 -1.57 30.64
N LEU A 67 -7.29 -0.87 31.72
CA LEU A 67 -8.23 -1.37 32.71
C LEU A 67 -9.66 -1.35 32.14
N ARG A 68 -10.40 -2.46 32.27
CA ARG A 68 -11.79 -2.59 31.78
C ARG A 68 -12.74 -1.54 32.37
N GLY A 69 -12.46 -1.05 33.58
CA GLY A 69 -13.23 0.05 34.19
C GLY A 69 -13.12 1.37 33.42
N GLU A 70 -12.02 1.60 32.70
CA GLU A 70 -11.77 2.79 31.89
C GLU A 70 -12.33 2.67 30.46
N ILE A 71 -12.59 1.45 30.00
CA ILE A 71 -13.17 1.19 28.68
C ILE A 71 -14.64 1.66 28.66
N ASP A 72 -14.97 2.42 27.62
CA ASP A 72 -16.35 2.82 27.27
C ASP A 72 -16.95 1.85 26.25
N LEU A 73 -16.20 1.54 25.20
CA LEU A 73 -16.59 0.61 24.15
C LEU A 73 -15.39 -0.20 23.64
N LEU A 74 -15.57 -1.52 23.56
CA LEU A 74 -14.64 -2.47 22.94
C LEU A 74 -15.28 -2.97 21.65
N LEU A 75 -14.72 -2.62 20.50
CA LEU A 75 -15.13 -3.16 19.20
C LEU A 75 -14.16 -4.25 18.76
N GLN A 76 -14.73 -5.35 18.26
CA GLN A 76 -14.02 -6.38 17.49
C GLN A 76 -14.55 -6.33 16.05
N PRO A 77 -13.85 -5.65 15.12
CA PRO A 77 -14.30 -5.47 13.74
C PRO A 77 -14.51 -6.76 12.95
N VAL A 78 -13.67 -7.77 13.20
CA VAL A 78 -13.71 -9.09 12.58
C VAL A 78 -14.50 -10.06 13.44
N SER A 79 -15.36 -10.86 12.82
CA SER A 79 -16.23 -11.83 13.48
C SER A 79 -15.79 -13.26 13.15
N PRO A 80 -15.16 -14.00 14.09
CA PRO A 80 -14.72 -15.37 13.86
C PRO A 80 -15.87 -16.32 13.47
N SER A 81 -17.07 -16.09 14.02
CA SER A 81 -18.27 -16.86 13.68
C SER A 81 -18.77 -16.57 12.26
N ARG A 82 -18.63 -15.34 11.77
CA ARG A 82 -18.95 -15.01 10.37
C ARG A 82 -17.90 -15.57 9.41
N LEU A 83 -16.61 -15.48 9.75
CA LEU A 83 -15.54 -16.09 8.96
C LEU A 83 -15.74 -17.60 8.80
N SER A 84 -16.18 -18.30 9.85
CA SER A 84 -16.43 -19.75 9.79
C SER A 84 -17.68 -20.15 8.97
N GLN A 85 -18.56 -19.19 8.66
CA GLN A 85 -19.73 -19.39 7.78
C GLN A 85 -19.40 -19.19 6.29
N LEU A 86 -18.23 -18.63 5.94
CA LEU A 86 -17.80 -18.49 4.56
C LEU A 86 -17.51 -19.87 3.94
N SER A 87 -17.98 -20.11 2.72
CA SER A 87 -17.73 -21.33 1.95
C SER A 87 -17.05 -20.98 0.62
N PRO A 88 -16.01 -21.73 0.18
CA PRO A 88 -15.35 -21.52 -1.11
C PRO A 88 -16.30 -21.53 -2.31
N ASP A 89 -17.45 -22.20 -2.19
CA ASP A 89 -18.50 -22.26 -3.22
C ASP A 89 -19.24 -20.91 -3.42
N ASN A 90 -19.04 -19.93 -2.54
CA ASN A 90 -19.61 -18.59 -2.64
C ASN A 90 -18.53 -17.48 -2.55
N PRO A 91 -17.74 -17.28 -3.62
CA PRO A 91 -16.67 -16.26 -3.66
C PRO A 91 -17.19 -14.83 -3.41
N LYS A 92 -18.44 -14.56 -3.79
CA LYS A 92 -19.10 -13.27 -3.61
C LYS A 92 -19.22 -12.88 -2.13
N ALA A 93 -19.52 -13.83 -1.24
CA ALA A 93 -19.63 -13.55 0.20
C ALA A 93 -18.31 -13.12 0.85
N TYR A 94 -17.16 -13.60 0.35
CA TYR A 94 -15.85 -13.12 0.78
C TYR A 94 -15.65 -11.64 0.39
N ARG A 95 -15.95 -11.27 -0.86
CA ARG A 95 -15.85 -9.88 -1.33
C ARG A 95 -16.78 -8.95 -0.55
N GLU A 96 -18.04 -9.33 -0.35
CA GLU A 96 -19.02 -8.50 0.38
C GLU A 96 -18.58 -8.28 1.85
N TYR A 97 -18.06 -9.32 2.52
CA TYR A 97 -17.55 -9.13 3.87
C TYR A 97 -16.23 -8.33 3.90
N ALA A 98 -15.39 -8.43 2.87
CA ALA A 98 -14.22 -7.57 2.72
C ALA A 98 -14.61 -6.09 2.60
N GLU A 99 -15.64 -5.77 1.81
CA GLU A 99 -16.17 -4.40 1.64
C GLU A 99 -16.68 -3.83 2.96
N GLU A 100 -17.40 -4.60 3.77
CA GLU A 100 -17.81 -4.17 5.12
C GLU A 100 -16.64 -3.94 6.11
N LEU A 101 -15.50 -4.60 5.89
CA LEU A 101 -14.28 -4.38 6.68
C LEU A 101 -13.44 -3.20 6.15
N VAL A 102 -13.56 -2.82 4.86
CA VAL A 102 -12.91 -1.63 4.29
C VAL A 102 -13.40 -0.34 4.98
N GLU A 103 -14.67 -0.27 5.37
CA GLU A 103 -15.22 0.87 6.14
C GLU A 103 -14.55 1.06 7.51
N LYS A 104 -13.75 0.09 7.97
CA LYS A 104 -13.07 0.07 9.28
C LYS A 104 -11.55 0.22 9.13
N THR A 105 -11.10 1.13 8.27
CA THR A 105 -9.68 1.37 7.93
C THR A 105 -8.76 1.64 9.13
N THR A 106 -9.30 2.03 10.29
CA THR A 106 -8.55 2.27 11.53
C THR A 106 -8.15 1.00 12.27
N ASP A 107 -8.75 -0.16 11.98
CA ASP A 107 -8.39 -1.43 12.61
C ASP A 107 -7.44 -2.25 11.72
N PRO A 108 -6.23 -2.61 12.21
CA PRO A 108 -5.25 -3.32 11.41
C PRO A 108 -5.67 -4.77 11.07
N GLU A 109 -6.39 -5.47 11.95
CA GLU A 109 -6.91 -6.82 11.67
C GLU A 109 -8.04 -6.76 10.64
N ALA A 110 -8.91 -5.75 10.69
CA ALA A 110 -9.94 -5.54 9.69
C ALA A 110 -9.31 -5.30 8.30
N VAL A 111 -8.27 -4.47 8.23
CA VAL A 111 -7.53 -4.18 6.98
C VAL A 111 -6.79 -5.43 6.45
N GLU A 112 -6.09 -6.19 7.30
CA GLU A 112 -5.42 -7.43 6.90
C GLU A 112 -6.43 -8.52 6.47
N THR A 113 -7.53 -8.66 7.20
CA THR A 113 -8.61 -9.60 6.88
C THR A 113 -9.33 -9.22 5.59
N ALA A 114 -9.63 -7.94 5.37
CA ALA A 114 -10.24 -7.48 4.12
C ALA A 114 -9.35 -7.78 2.91
N LYS A 115 -8.04 -7.50 2.99
CA LYS A 115 -7.06 -7.89 1.96
C LYS A 115 -7.11 -9.40 1.69
N ARG A 116 -7.17 -10.22 2.74
CA ARG A 116 -7.26 -11.68 2.62
C ARG A 116 -8.54 -12.14 1.93
N LEU A 117 -9.69 -11.61 2.36
CA LEU A 117 -11.01 -11.93 1.81
C LEU A 117 -11.16 -11.53 0.34
N PHE A 118 -10.71 -10.33 -0.06
CA PHE A 118 -10.72 -9.91 -1.46
C PHE A 118 -9.90 -10.86 -2.35
N MET A 119 -8.74 -11.28 -1.88
CA MET A 119 -7.84 -12.14 -2.66
C MET A 119 -8.34 -13.58 -2.74
N ILE A 120 -9.00 -14.08 -1.69
CA ILE A 120 -9.73 -15.34 -1.74
C ILE A 120 -10.85 -15.26 -2.78
N ALA A 121 -11.66 -14.18 -2.76
CA ALA A 121 -12.72 -13.97 -3.76
C ALA A 121 -12.17 -13.94 -5.19
N ALA A 122 -11.11 -13.17 -5.42
CA ALA A 122 -10.43 -13.04 -6.70
C ALA A 122 -9.74 -14.34 -7.17
N HIS A 123 -9.33 -15.21 -6.26
CA HIS A 123 -8.73 -16.50 -6.58
C HIS A 123 -9.78 -17.57 -6.94
N LEU A 124 -10.88 -17.62 -6.17
CA LEU A 124 -11.94 -18.62 -6.35
C LEU A 124 -12.79 -18.36 -7.61
N ASP A 125 -13.11 -17.09 -7.90
CA ASP A 125 -13.77 -16.69 -9.15
C ASP A 125 -13.10 -15.44 -9.75
N PRO A 126 -11.99 -15.63 -10.51
CA PRO A 126 -11.30 -14.54 -11.16
C PRO A 126 -12.18 -13.79 -12.15
N LYS A 127 -13.17 -14.45 -12.79
CA LYS A 127 -13.96 -13.85 -13.87
C LYS A 127 -15.05 -12.93 -13.34
N ALA A 128 -15.79 -13.32 -12.30
CA ALA A 128 -16.88 -12.49 -11.77
C ALA A 128 -16.48 -11.66 -10.54
N GLN A 129 -15.53 -12.13 -9.71
CA GLN A 129 -15.11 -11.40 -8.50
C GLN A 129 -13.70 -10.77 -8.63
N GLY A 130 -12.85 -11.21 -9.56
CA GLY A 130 -11.47 -10.74 -9.67
C GLY A 130 -11.32 -9.22 -9.85
N ARG A 131 -12.01 -8.63 -10.83
CA ARG A 131 -11.98 -7.17 -11.07
C ARG A 131 -12.51 -6.38 -9.87
N SER A 132 -13.69 -6.74 -9.37
CA SER A 132 -14.33 -6.00 -8.27
C SER A 132 -13.57 -6.11 -6.96
N ALA A 133 -13.03 -7.28 -6.62
CA ALA A 133 -12.24 -7.48 -5.41
C ALA A 133 -10.89 -6.74 -5.45
N LEU A 134 -10.19 -6.73 -6.60
CA LEU A 134 -8.95 -5.98 -6.74
C LEU A 134 -9.15 -4.46 -6.66
N LEU A 135 -10.25 -3.95 -7.23
CA LEU A 135 -10.61 -2.53 -7.12
C LEU A 135 -11.07 -2.17 -5.70
N GLY A 136 -11.87 -3.01 -5.06
CA GLY A 136 -12.32 -2.85 -3.67
C GLY A 136 -11.17 -2.88 -2.65
N MET A 137 -10.06 -3.54 -2.98
CA MET A 137 -8.84 -3.54 -2.15
C MET A 137 -7.98 -2.28 -2.31
N THR A 138 -8.24 -1.41 -3.29
CA THR A 138 -7.41 -0.20 -3.52
C THR A 138 -7.37 0.79 -2.35
N PRO A 139 -8.43 1.04 -1.55
CA PRO A 139 -8.36 1.92 -0.36
C PRO A 139 -7.48 1.37 0.77
N LEU A 140 -7.14 0.07 0.73
CA LEU A 140 -6.34 -0.61 1.74
C LEU A 140 -4.83 -0.57 1.44
N MET A 141 -4.41 0.05 0.33
CA MET A 141 -3.02 0.17 -0.07
C MET A 141 -2.41 1.45 0.51
N ASN A 142 -1.25 1.30 1.17
CA ASN A 142 -0.56 2.42 1.81
C ASN A 142 0.18 3.32 0.81
N ASP A 143 0.39 2.85 -0.42
CA ASP A 143 1.21 3.51 -1.42
C ASP A 143 0.56 3.51 -2.83
N ALA A 144 0.91 4.51 -3.64
CA ALA A 144 0.35 4.69 -4.97
C ALA A 144 0.83 3.65 -5.99
N GLN A 145 1.94 2.94 -5.75
CA GLN A 145 2.40 1.87 -6.62
C GLN A 145 1.56 0.61 -6.42
N GLY A 146 1.22 0.25 -5.17
CA GLY A 146 0.27 -0.81 -4.85
C GLY A 146 -1.09 -0.57 -5.52
N VAL A 147 -1.65 0.64 -5.39
CA VAL A 147 -2.90 1.01 -6.10
C VAL A 147 -2.80 0.82 -7.62
N LYS A 148 -1.70 1.25 -8.24
CA LYS A 148 -1.45 1.07 -9.69
C LYS A 148 -1.32 -0.40 -10.06
N GLN A 149 -0.63 -1.21 -9.27
CA GLN A 149 -0.50 -2.65 -9.49
C GLN A 149 -1.86 -3.35 -9.43
N LEU A 150 -2.69 -3.06 -8.42
CA LEU A 150 -4.04 -3.63 -8.32
C LEU A 150 -4.93 -3.23 -9.50
N ARG A 151 -4.88 -1.96 -9.95
CA ARG A 151 -5.61 -1.49 -11.14
C ARG A 151 -5.13 -2.19 -12.42
N ALA A 152 -3.81 -2.34 -12.60
CA ALA A 152 -3.25 -3.07 -13.74
C ALA A 152 -3.62 -4.55 -13.74
N MET A 153 -3.69 -5.19 -12.56
CA MET A 153 -4.13 -6.57 -12.43
C MET A 153 -5.65 -6.72 -12.65
N ALA A 154 -6.46 -5.78 -12.17
CA ALA A 154 -7.89 -5.74 -12.42
C ALA A 154 -8.21 -5.55 -13.92
N TYR A 155 -7.40 -4.74 -14.61
CA TYR A 155 -7.42 -4.61 -16.06
C TYR A 155 -7.13 -5.97 -16.73
N LEU A 156 -5.97 -6.58 -16.46
CA LEU A 156 -5.53 -7.84 -17.11
C LEU A 156 -6.48 -9.04 -16.92
N ILE A 157 -7.32 -9.04 -15.89
CA ILE A 157 -8.27 -10.13 -15.59
C ILE A 157 -9.58 -9.99 -16.38
N ASP A 158 -10.04 -8.77 -16.67
CA ASP A 158 -11.33 -8.54 -17.32
C ASP A 158 -11.20 -8.48 -18.85
N PRO A 159 -11.74 -9.45 -19.61
CA PRO A 159 -11.66 -9.43 -21.07
C PRO A 159 -12.35 -8.21 -21.71
N SER A 160 -13.22 -7.50 -20.98
CA SER A 160 -13.86 -6.24 -21.39
C SER A 160 -13.11 -4.98 -20.92
N HIS A 161 -11.77 -5.10 -20.81
CA HIS A 161 -10.75 -4.08 -20.55
C HIS A 161 -11.16 -2.60 -20.73
N ASP A 162 -11.38 -1.90 -19.62
CA ASP A 162 -11.52 -0.44 -19.59
C ASP A 162 -10.16 0.21 -19.33
N ALA A 163 -9.60 0.89 -20.34
CA ALA A 163 -8.28 1.51 -20.26
C ALA A 163 -8.19 2.64 -19.22
N SER A 164 -9.31 3.30 -18.87
CA SER A 164 -9.33 4.37 -17.87
C SER A 164 -8.90 3.89 -16.47
N LEU A 165 -9.02 2.58 -16.19
CA LEU A 165 -8.51 1.96 -14.97
C LEU A 165 -7.00 2.13 -14.79
N LEU A 166 -6.23 2.19 -15.89
CA LEU A 166 -4.77 2.32 -15.87
C LEU A 166 -4.31 3.77 -15.63
N GLU A 167 -5.07 4.73 -16.15
CA GLU A 167 -4.86 6.17 -15.92
C GLU A 167 -5.09 6.52 -14.44
N GLY A 168 -6.01 5.79 -13.80
CA GLY A 168 -6.43 5.96 -12.41
C GLY A 168 -7.20 7.26 -12.21
N GLN A 169 -7.47 7.60 -10.94
CA GLN A 169 -7.73 8.98 -10.60
C GLN A 169 -6.43 9.78 -10.78
N GLN A 170 -6.18 10.23 -12.01
CA GLN A 170 -5.58 11.53 -12.21
C GLN A 170 -6.47 12.49 -11.40
N GLN A 171 -5.98 12.95 -10.24
CA GLN A 171 -6.50 14.20 -9.67
C GLN A 171 -6.53 15.17 -10.82
N ALA A 172 -7.71 15.64 -11.21
CA ALA A 172 -7.90 16.32 -12.49
C ALA A 172 -6.85 17.43 -12.61
N VAL A 173 -5.79 17.15 -13.38
CA VAL A 173 -4.80 18.14 -13.75
C VAL A 173 -5.63 19.13 -14.51
N ALA A 174 -5.86 20.28 -13.90
CA ALA A 174 -6.90 21.19 -14.36
C ALA A 174 -6.71 21.37 -15.85
N THR A 175 -7.78 21.16 -16.62
CA THR A 175 -7.82 21.42 -18.07
C THR A 175 -7.79 22.93 -18.31
N GLY A 176 -6.74 23.57 -17.81
CA GLY A 176 -6.23 24.81 -18.33
C GLY A 176 -5.80 24.59 -19.77
N ALA A 177 -5.76 25.68 -20.53
CA ALA A 177 -5.25 25.64 -21.89
C ALA A 177 -3.86 24.99 -21.92
N ALA A 178 -3.56 24.25 -23.00
CA ALA A 178 -2.24 23.71 -23.23
C ALA A 178 -1.19 24.82 -23.03
N LEU A 179 -0.20 24.55 -22.17
CA LEU A 179 0.80 25.54 -21.80
C LEU A 179 1.53 26.03 -23.06
N ASP A 180 1.66 27.36 -23.20
CA ASP A 180 2.39 27.94 -24.34
C ASP A 180 3.80 27.35 -24.44
N GLU A 181 4.25 27.05 -25.66
CA GLU A 181 5.50 26.34 -25.89
C GLU A 181 6.70 27.12 -25.35
N SER A 182 6.71 28.45 -25.49
CA SER A 182 7.82 29.27 -25.01
C SER A 182 7.90 29.25 -23.49
N LEU A 183 6.76 29.40 -22.80
CA LEU A 183 6.67 29.28 -21.35
C LEU A 183 7.04 27.88 -20.85
N ARG A 184 6.66 26.82 -21.58
CA ARG A 184 7.03 25.44 -21.25
C ARG A 184 8.54 25.24 -21.29
N GLN A 185 9.22 25.73 -22.34
CA GLN A 185 10.67 25.67 -22.46
C GLN A 185 11.37 26.52 -21.39
N GLU A 186 10.81 27.69 -21.03
CA GLU A 186 11.32 28.47 -19.90
C GLU A 186 11.23 27.72 -18.57
N VAL A 187 10.10 27.03 -18.28
CA VAL A 187 9.97 26.20 -17.07
C VAL A 187 10.97 25.04 -17.07
N ILE A 188 11.12 24.32 -18.18
CA ILE A 188 12.11 23.23 -18.32
C ILE A 188 13.52 23.76 -18.01
N LYS A 189 13.88 24.92 -18.58
CA LYS A 189 15.18 25.57 -18.34
C LYS A 189 15.39 25.92 -16.87
N VAL A 190 14.37 26.40 -16.16
CA VAL A 190 14.44 26.67 -14.72
C VAL A 190 14.67 25.39 -13.91
N LEU A 191 13.98 24.30 -14.23
CA LEU A 191 14.19 23.00 -13.57
C LEU A 191 15.62 22.48 -13.80
N GLN A 192 16.17 22.67 -15.01
CA GLN A 192 17.55 22.35 -15.35
C GLN A 192 18.55 23.23 -14.58
N MET A 193 18.33 24.55 -14.47
CA MET A 193 19.17 25.44 -13.65
C MET A 193 19.24 24.96 -12.20
N LEU A 194 18.10 24.60 -11.60
CA LEU A 194 18.05 24.02 -10.26
C LEU A 194 18.88 22.72 -10.17
N ARG A 195 18.74 21.84 -11.17
CA ARG A 195 19.46 20.55 -11.24
C ARG A 195 20.98 20.72 -11.33
N HIS A 196 21.47 21.72 -12.07
CA HIS A 196 22.90 22.00 -12.20
C HIS A 196 23.46 22.88 -11.05
N GLY A 197 22.61 23.37 -10.13
CA GLY A 197 23.02 24.19 -8.99
C GLY A 197 23.09 25.69 -9.28
N GLU A 198 22.58 26.15 -10.43
CA GLU A 198 22.49 27.55 -10.87
C GLU A 198 21.38 28.31 -10.10
N ARG A 199 21.50 28.33 -8.77
CA ARG A 199 20.46 28.80 -7.84
C ARG A 199 20.13 30.28 -8.01
N ALA A 200 21.10 31.12 -8.38
CA ALA A 200 20.90 32.55 -8.55
C ALA A 200 20.00 32.85 -9.77
N ASP A 201 20.31 32.27 -10.91
CA ASP A 201 19.55 32.42 -12.16
C ASP A 201 18.16 31.78 -12.04
N ALA A 202 18.09 30.58 -11.45
CA ALA A 202 16.82 29.93 -11.12
C ALA A 202 15.95 30.80 -10.20
N ARG A 203 16.53 31.48 -9.21
CA ARG A 203 15.81 32.42 -8.33
C ARG A 203 15.17 33.57 -9.11
N GLN A 204 15.94 34.18 -10.00
CA GLN A 204 15.49 35.31 -10.79
C GLN A 204 14.33 34.93 -11.71
N GLN A 205 14.39 33.75 -12.33
CA GLN A 205 13.30 33.25 -13.16
C GLN A 205 12.06 32.86 -12.33
N LEU A 206 12.25 32.15 -11.20
CA LEU A 206 11.14 31.79 -10.29
C LEU A 206 10.44 32.99 -9.65
N GLN A 207 11.05 34.18 -9.66
CA GLN A 207 10.37 35.41 -9.22
C GLN A 207 9.30 35.88 -10.20
N ARG A 208 9.36 35.52 -11.49
CA ARG A 208 8.33 35.87 -12.49
C ARG A 208 7.02 35.12 -12.22
N ASP A 209 5.92 35.85 -12.08
CA ASP A 209 4.60 35.23 -11.82
C ASP A 209 4.14 34.32 -12.98
N GLU A 210 4.50 34.67 -14.22
CA GLU A 210 4.26 33.87 -15.43
C GLU A 210 4.81 32.45 -15.28
N ILE A 211 6.10 32.32 -14.90
CA ILE A 211 6.77 31.02 -14.73
C ILE A 211 6.15 30.25 -13.55
N ARG A 212 5.82 30.92 -12.44
CA ARG A 212 5.15 30.27 -11.29
C ARG A 212 3.74 29.76 -11.63
N SER A 213 3.00 30.49 -12.47
CA SER A 213 1.70 30.05 -13.00
C SER A 213 1.87 28.88 -13.96
N ALA A 214 2.80 29.00 -14.91
CA ALA A 214 3.14 27.97 -15.90
C ALA A 214 3.56 26.64 -15.24
N MET A 215 4.38 26.69 -14.18
CA MET A 215 4.74 25.51 -13.39
C MET A 215 3.53 24.82 -12.76
N ARG A 216 2.61 25.58 -12.14
CA ARG A 216 1.39 25.03 -11.51
C ARG A 216 0.43 24.39 -12.51
N GLN A 217 0.47 24.82 -13.77
CA GLN A 217 -0.33 24.27 -14.86
C GLN A 217 0.36 23.07 -15.54
N GLY A 218 1.66 23.16 -15.78
CA GLY A 218 2.40 22.22 -16.61
C GLY A 218 2.96 20.99 -15.90
N THR A 219 3.12 21.00 -14.57
CA THR A 219 3.57 19.81 -13.84
C THR A 219 2.91 19.65 -12.47
N SER A 220 2.65 18.38 -12.13
CA SER A 220 2.12 17.97 -10.82
C SER A 220 3.21 17.45 -9.87
N LYS A 221 4.45 17.28 -10.33
CA LYS A 221 5.51 16.58 -9.58
C LYS A 221 6.28 17.47 -8.61
N ILE A 222 6.33 18.77 -8.87
CA ILE A 222 7.02 19.75 -8.02
C ILE A 222 6.30 21.10 -8.05
N THR A 223 6.14 21.72 -6.88
CA THR A 223 5.51 23.03 -6.74
C THR A 223 6.52 24.17 -6.90
N PRO A 224 6.10 25.39 -7.29
CA PRO A 224 6.99 26.55 -7.32
C PRO A 224 7.60 26.86 -5.96
N ASP A 225 6.86 26.61 -4.88
CA ASP A 225 7.27 26.90 -3.50
C ASP A 225 8.35 25.91 -3.02
N GLU A 226 8.27 24.63 -3.42
CA GLU A 226 9.38 23.67 -3.27
C GLU A 226 10.63 24.09 -4.05
N CYS A 227 10.48 24.62 -5.26
CA CYS A 227 11.60 25.15 -6.05
C CYS A 227 12.24 26.39 -5.40
N LEU A 228 11.43 27.29 -4.83
CA LEU A 228 11.94 28.42 -4.05
C LEU A 228 12.66 27.96 -2.77
N ALA A 229 12.16 26.93 -2.08
CA ALA A 229 12.83 26.33 -0.93
C ALA A 229 14.16 25.67 -1.33
N LEU A 230 14.23 24.99 -2.48
CA LEU A 230 15.47 24.45 -3.06
C LEU A 230 16.51 25.54 -3.31
N VAL A 231 16.13 26.62 -3.99
CA VAL A 231 17.00 27.79 -4.23
C VAL A 231 17.58 28.33 -2.93
N GLN A 232 16.71 28.54 -1.93
CA GLN A 232 17.07 29.11 -0.63
C GLN A 232 17.86 28.13 0.25
N GLY A 233 17.94 26.84 -0.12
CA GLY A 233 18.56 25.79 0.71
C GLY A 233 17.72 25.39 1.92
N LEU A 234 16.44 25.77 1.96
CA LEU A 234 15.47 25.46 3.02
C LEU A 234 14.69 24.17 2.75
N CYS A 235 15.08 23.37 1.75
CA CYS A 235 14.42 22.09 1.49
C CYS A 235 14.73 21.08 2.61
N PRO A 236 13.80 20.16 2.94
CA PRO A 236 14.10 19.10 3.91
C PRO A 236 15.31 18.26 3.47
N GLY A 237 16.35 18.18 4.29
CA GLY A 237 17.59 17.49 3.94
C GLY A 237 18.50 18.21 2.93
N CYS A 238 18.29 19.51 2.65
CA CYS A 238 19.26 20.34 1.92
C CYS A 238 20.49 20.65 2.80
N GLU A 239 21.54 19.82 2.73
CA GLU A 239 22.82 20.12 3.40
C GLU A 239 23.77 20.92 2.50
N GLN A 240 24.23 22.09 2.96
CA GLN A 240 25.30 22.89 2.34
C GLN A 240 25.13 23.16 0.83
N GLY A 241 23.88 23.29 0.36
CA GLY A 241 23.57 23.53 -1.05
C GLY A 241 23.50 22.29 -1.93
N LYS A 242 23.72 21.08 -1.39
CA LYS A 242 23.41 19.82 -2.09
C LYS A 242 21.90 19.60 -2.11
N ILE A 243 21.39 19.12 -3.24
CA ILE A 243 19.98 18.74 -3.41
C ILE A 243 19.84 17.27 -3.01
N PRO A 244 18.94 16.92 -2.06
CA PRO A 244 18.74 15.53 -1.66
C PRO A 244 18.12 14.70 -2.80
N ALA A 245 18.44 13.41 -2.85
CA ALA A 245 18.11 12.55 -3.99
C ALA A 245 16.60 12.53 -4.34
N TYR A 246 15.72 12.60 -3.34
CA TYR A 246 14.27 12.61 -3.56
C TYR A 246 13.78 13.91 -4.25
N MET A 247 14.39 15.06 -3.96
CA MET A 247 14.09 16.32 -4.67
C MET A 247 14.66 16.31 -6.09
N LEU A 248 15.83 15.69 -6.29
CA LEU A 248 16.41 15.49 -7.62
C LEU A 248 15.49 14.62 -8.50
N GLN A 249 14.90 13.56 -7.93
CA GLN A 249 13.89 12.73 -8.59
C GLN A 249 12.64 13.53 -8.95
N LYS A 250 12.13 14.40 -8.06
CA LYS A 250 11.00 15.31 -8.38
C LYS A 250 11.32 16.25 -9.55
N LEU A 251 12.50 16.87 -9.55
CA LEU A 251 12.94 17.77 -10.63
C LEU A 251 12.99 17.05 -11.99
N VAL A 252 13.60 15.87 -12.04
CA VAL A 252 13.71 15.06 -13.28
C VAL A 252 12.34 14.54 -13.72
N ALA A 253 11.46 14.15 -12.80
CA ALA A 253 10.10 13.74 -13.14
C ALA A 253 9.26 14.89 -13.71
N ALA A 254 9.41 16.12 -13.20
CA ALA A 254 8.77 17.32 -13.73
C ALA A 254 9.32 17.70 -15.12
N GLU A 255 10.65 17.65 -15.30
CA GLU A 255 11.32 17.88 -16.59
C GLU A 255 10.82 16.91 -17.66
N LEU A 256 10.68 15.62 -17.31
CA LEU A 256 10.15 14.59 -18.20
C LEU A 256 8.66 14.79 -18.51
N GLU A 257 7.82 15.11 -17.51
CA GLU A 257 6.38 15.38 -17.70
C GLU A 257 6.19 16.53 -18.70
N LEU A 258 6.86 17.67 -18.49
CA LEU A 258 6.79 18.82 -19.39
C LEU A 258 7.31 18.51 -20.81
N SER A 259 8.40 17.74 -20.91
CA SER A 259 8.98 17.34 -22.20
C SER A 259 8.08 16.37 -22.99
N THR A 260 7.35 15.50 -22.30
CA THR A 260 6.50 14.47 -22.91
C THR A 260 5.07 14.94 -23.21
N SER A 261 4.59 16.06 -22.64
CA SER A 261 3.23 16.58 -22.89
C SER A 261 2.92 17.03 -24.33
N GLN A 262 3.86 16.90 -25.29
CA GLN A 262 3.61 17.05 -26.74
C GLN A 262 3.91 15.78 -27.55
N ALA A 263 4.24 14.65 -26.90
CA ALA A 263 4.52 13.38 -27.57
C ALA A 263 3.23 12.67 -28.06
N THR A 264 2.39 13.42 -28.78
CA THR A 264 1.53 12.86 -29.85
C THR A 264 2.30 12.66 -31.15
N ASP A 265 3.49 13.25 -31.28
CA ASP A 265 4.45 12.82 -32.29
C ASP A 265 4.83 11.35 -32.06
N GLU A 266 4.78 10.55 -33.13
CA GLU A 266 5.10 9.13 -33.10
C GLU A 266 6.46 8.89 -32.44
N VAL A 267 6.46 8.32 -31.23
CA VAL A 267 7.67 7.78 -30.59
C VAL A 267 8.14 6.59 -31.42
N LYS A 268 8.92 6.86 -32.47
CA LYS A 268 9.49 5.84 -33.35
C LYS A 268 10.43 4.97 -32.51
N PRO A 269 10.07 3.70 -32.25
CA PRO A 269 10.87 2.88 -31.36
C PRO A 269 12.22 2.61 -32.01
N GLN A 270 13.29 3.07 -31.37
CA GLN A 270 14.64 2.76 -31.83
C GLN A 270 14.91 1.27 -31.59
N TRP A 271 14.94 0.49 -32.68
CA TRP A 271 15.06 -0.97 -32.65
C TRP A 271 16.23 -1.50 -31.80
N GLY A 272 17.30 -0.71 -31.62
CA GLY A 272 18.42 -1.04 -30.74
C GLY A 272 18.03 -1.28 -29.27
N PHE A 273 16.93 -0.68 -28.78
CA PHE A 273 16.44 -0.87 -27.41
C PHE A 273 15.99 -2.32 -27.15
N PHE A 274 15.44 -3.00 -28.16
CA PHE A 274 15.02 -4.41 -28.06
C PHE A 274 16.20 -5.40 -28.10
N LEU A 275 17.40 -4.94 -28.46
CA LEU A 275 18.61 -5.75 -28.50
C LEU A 275 19.38 -5.74 -27.18
N ASP A 276 19.02 -4.87 -26.22
CA ASP A 276 19.63 -4.90 -24.90
C ASP A 276 19.18 -6.15 -24.11
N SER A 277 20.17 -6.88 -23.60
CA SER A 277 20.03 -7.95 -22.61
C SER A 277 19.16 -7.59 -21.40
N SER A 278 19.07 -6.31 -21.04
CA SER A 278 18.16 -5.84 -19.97
C SER A 278 16.69 -6.02 -20.34
N PHE A 279 16.33 -5.82 -21.62
CA PHE A 279 14.98 -5.98 -22.16
C PHE A 279 14.61 -7.46 -22.40
N GLN A 280 15.61 -8.34 -22.53
CA GLN A 280 15.41 -9.79 -22.66
C GLN A 280 15.08 -10.48 -21.32
N LYS A 281 15.13 -9.78 -20.19
CA LYS A 281 14.66 -10.32 -18.92
C LYS A 281 13.15 -10.47 -18.98
N PRO A 282 12.57 -11.66 -18.71
CA PRO A 282 11.12 -11.83 -18.70
C PRO A 282 10.52 -10.89 -17.67
N LEU A 283 9.56 -10.06 -18.11
CA LEU A 283 8.87 -9.13 -17.23
C LEU A 283 8.29 -9.92 -16.04
N PRO A 284 8.48 -9.46 -14.78
CA PRO A 284 7.96 -10.16 -13.63
C PRO A 284 6.43 -10.19 -13.72
N VAL A 285 5.88 -11.35 -14.04
CA VAL A 285 4.43 -11.54 -14.17
C VAL A 285 3.78 -11.13 -12.85
N LEU A 286 2.87 -10.16 -12.91
CA LEU A 286 2.09 -9.66 -11.78
C LEU A 286 1.10 -10.74 -11.33
N SER A 287 1.58 -11.70 -10.55
CA SER A 287 0.77 -12.76 -9.96
C SER A 287 0.27 -12.34 -8.58
N LEU A 288 -1.03 -12.56 -8.33
CA LEU A 288 -1.72 -12.37 -7.04
C LEU A 288 -0.89 -12.88 -5.84
N ALA A 289 -0.31 -14.07 -5.94
CA ALA A 289 0.50 -14.71 -4.90
C ALA A 289 1.87 -14.05 -4.60
N LYS A 290 2.35 -13.11 -5.43
CA LYS A 290 3.60 -12.36 -5.18
C LYS A 290 3.36 -10.97 -4.59
N ALA A 291 2.18 -10.41 -4.81
CA ALA A 291 1.85 -9.08 -4.32
C ALA A 291 1.62 -9.08 -2.80
N ILE A 292 1.24 -10.22 -2.21
CA ILE A 292 0.78 -10.30 -0.81
C ILE A 292 1.25 -11.61 -0.16
N GLY A 293 1.72 -11.53 1.08
CA GLY A 293 2.40 -12.61 1.80
C GLY A 293 1.52 -13.76 2.34
N PHE A 294 0.40 -14.10 1.69
CA PHE A 294 -0.43 -15.25 2.07
C PHE A 294 -0.86 -16.06 0.84
N ASP A 295 -1.13 -17.35 1.05
CA ASP A 295 -1.68 -18.22 0.01
C ASP A 295 -3.22 -18.12 -0.03
N PRO A 296 -3.83 -17.67 -1.15
CA PRO A 296 -5.29 -17.57 -1.28
C PRO A 296 -6.00 -18.94 -1.35
N ARG A 297 -5.27 -20.06 -1.45
CA ARG A 297 -5.83 -21.42 -1.31
C ARG A 297 -6.30 -21.73 0.10
N GLN A 298 -5.74 -21.05 1.10
CA GLN A 298 -6.18 -21.13 2.50
C GLN A 298 -7.44 -20.27 2.70
N CYS A 299 -8.54 -20.71 2.10
CA CYS A 299 -9.79 -19.94 1.97
C CYS A 299 -10.88 -20.31 3.00
N VAL A 300 -10.67 -21.33 3.84
CA VAL A 300 -11.65 -21.74 4.86
C VAL A 300 -11.14 -21.35 6.24
N TYR A 301 -11.99 -20.72 7.07
CA TYR A 301 -11.67 -20.40 8.45
C TYR A 301 -12.21 -21.47 9.41
N ARG A 302 -11.33 -22.17 10.12
CA ARG A 302 -11.62 -23.24 11.08
C ARG A 302 -10.70 -23.12 12.29
N ASP A 303 -11.27 -23.24 13.49
CA ASP A 303 -10.52 -23.31 14.75
C ASP A 303 -9.51 -22.15 14.94
N GLY A 304 -9.93 -20.94 14.57
CA GLY A 304 -9.12 -19.71 14.61
C GLY A 304 -8.18 -19.51 13.41
N LYS A 305 -8.06 -20.51 12.52
CA LYS A 305 -7.01 -20.56 11.48
C LYS A 305 -7.57 -20.64 10.07
N TRP A 306 -6.83 -20.07 9.14
CA TRP A 306 -7.07 -20.21 7.71
C TRP A 306 -6.44 -21.50 7.20
N VAL A 307 -7.27 -22.40 6.64
CA VAL A 307 -6.87 -23.72 6.15
C VAL A 307 -7.30 -23.90 4.70
N GLU A 308 -6.59 -24.77 3.97
CA GLU A 308 -7.03 -25.21 2.65
C GLU A 308 -8.33 -26.05 2.76
N PRO A 309 -9.26 -25.94 1.80
CA PRO A 309 -10.47 -26.76 1.80
C PRO A 309 -10.11 -28.23 1.58
N THR A 310 -10.53 -29.08 2.50
CA THR A 310 -10.41 -30.54 2.34
C THR A 310 -11.24 -30.97 1.13
N LYS A 311 -10.57 -31.54 0.12
CA LYS A 311 -11.26 -32.16 -1.02
C LYS A 311 -12.17 -33.28 -0.50
N LYS A 312 -13.46 -33.16 -0.79
CA LYS A 312 -14.44 -34.24 -0.66
C LYS A 312 -14.39 -35.16 -1.88
#